data_AF-M8BRH8-F1
#
_entry.id   AF-M8BRH8-F1
#
_cell.length_a   1.000
_cell.length_b   1.000
_cell.length_c   1.000
_cell.angle_alpha   90.00
_cell.angle_beta   90.00
_cell.angle_gamma   90.00
#
_symmetry.space_group_name_H-M   'P 1'
#
loop_
_entity.id
_entity.type
_entity.pdbx_description
1 polymer ?
#
loop_
_entity_poly.entity_id
_entity_poly.type
_entity_poly.pdbx_seq_one_letter_code
_entity_poly.pdbx_strand_id
1 'polypeptide(L)'
;MAAMLDKSKDASAWESESEGSEILRTKKELTVVMKWKKDKMEMETIAAKDPSSSLGTKATAEPVAAGKKKRKKVVKRRLPQAVMEHMIARPYKIFDDIPDDELAEDTEHFREVYFERKLITDKILAYQRALIAQYNAMGYAEDETEVTDDDEEEMVET
;
A
#
# COMPACT_ATOMS: atom_id res chain seq x y z
N MET A 1 -29.21 -42.27 -34.81
CA MET A 1 -28.18 -42.38 -33.77
C MET A 1 -27.43 -41.05 -33.77
N ALA A 2 -27.79 -40.11 -32.89
CA ALA A 2 -27.09 -39.83 -31.62
C ALA A 2 -25.64 -39.38 -31.89
N ALA A 3 -25.39 -38.07 -32.03
CA ALA A 3 -25.01 -37.10 -30.98
C ALA A 3 -23.50 -37.15 -30.63
N MET A 4 -22.79 -36.03 -30.78
CA MET A 4 -22.23 -35.31 -29.63
C MET A 4 -21.42 -34.07 -30.06
N LEU A 5 -21.99 -32.94 -29.65
CA LEU A 5 -21.34 -31.66 -29.36
C LEU A 5 -20.26 -31.89 -28.29
N ASP A 6 -19.03 -31.44 -28.49
CA ASP A 6 -18.09 -31.22 -27.39
C ASP A 6 -17.72 -29.74 -27.31
N LYS A 7 -17.94 -29.20 -26.12
CA LYS A 7 -17.80 -27.80 -25.73
C LYS A 7 -16.43 -27.62 -25.07
N SER A 8 -15.76 -26.53 -25.46
CA SER A 8 -15.06 -25.60 -24.57
C SER A 8 -14.14 -26.17 -23.48
N LYS A 9 -12.83 -26.01 -23.65
CA LYS A 9 -11.80 -25.78 -22.60
C LYS A 9 -10.44 -25.72 -23.33
N ASP A 10 -9.58 -24.72 -23.19
CA ASP A 10 -9.26 -23.86 -22.08
C ASP A 10 -8.77 -22.51 -22.63
N ALA A 11 -9.46 -21.41 -22.29
CA ALA A 11 -8.87 -20.09 -22.39
C ALA A 11 -8.05 -19.88 -21.11
N SER A 12 -6.77 -20.23 -21.25
CA SER A 12 -5.61 -19.79 -20.47
C SER A 12 -5.89 -19.21 -19.08
N ALA A 13 -5.67 -20.07 -18.09
CA ALA A 13 -5.27 -19.70 -16.75
C ALA A 13 -4.14 -18.65 -16.77
N TRP A 14 -4.40 -17.49 -16.17
CA TRP A 14 -3.38 -16.61 -15.61
C TRP A 14 -3.98 -15.75 -14.48
N GLU A 15 -4.74 -16.37 -13.59
CA GLU A 15 -4.81 -15.85 -12.22
C GLU A 15 -3.77 -16.62 -11.41
N SER A 16 -2.57 -16.05 -11.35
CA SER A 16 -1.57 -16.41 -10.35
C SER A 16 -2.06 -15.93 -8.98
N GLU A 17 -3.05 -16.61 -8.43
CA GLU A 17 -3.33 -16.62 -7.00
C GLU A 17 -2.12 -17.25 -6.29
N SER A 18 -1.26 -16.43 -5.66
CA SER A 18 -0.51 -16.76 -4.42
C SER A 18 0.70 -15.84 -4.16
N GLU A 19 1.09 -14.96 -5.08
CA GLU A 19 1.94 -13.81 -4.78
C GLU A 19 1.14 -12.58 -5.19
N GLY A 20 0.72 -11.76 -4.22
CA GLY A 20 -0.07 -10.56 -4.51
C GLY A 20 0.58 -9.73 -5.60
N SER A 21 -0.21 -9.16 -6.50
CA SER A 21 0.31 -8.35 -7.61
C SER A 21 1.31 -7.30 -7.13
N GLU A 22 2.18 -6.83 -8.03
CA GLU A 22 3.10 -5.73 -7.72
C GLU A 22 2.37 -4.50 -7.14
N ILE A 23 1.14 -4.25 -7.59
CA ILE A 23 0.25 -3.19 -7.07
C ILE A 23 -0.14 -3.46 -5.62
N LEU A 24 -0.58 -4.67 -5.29
CA LEU A 24 -0.94 -5.03 -3.91
C LEU A 24 0.27 -4.98 -2.98
N ARG A 25 1.44 -5.44 -3.45
CA ARG A 25 2.68 -5.40 -2.69
C ARG A 25 3.11 -3.96 -2.39
N THR A 26 3.25 -3.13 -3.42
CA THR A 26 3.67 -1.72 -3.27
C THR A 26 2.68 -0.92 -2.43
N LYS A 27 1.37 -1.19 -2.56
CA LYS A 27 0.35 -0.57 -1.71
C LYS A 27 0.46 -0.97 -0.25
N LYS A 28 0.73 -2.25 0.06
CA LYS A 28 0.97 -2.69 1.44
C LYS A 28 2.18 -2.01 2.05
N GLU A 29 3.29 -1.97 1.32
CA GLU A 29 4.51 -1.28 1.76
C GLU A 29 4.24 0.20 2.01
N LEU A 30 3.50 0.88 1.12
CA LEU A 30 3.08 2.26 1.30
C LEU A 30 2.21 2.43 2.56
N THR A 31 1.25 1.53 2.78
CA THR A 31 0.34 1.60 3.94
C THR A 31 1.09 1.45 5.25
N VAL A 32 2.08 0.56 5.31
CA VAL A 32 2.96 0.39 6.49
C VAL A 32 3.74 1.68 6.78
N VAL A 33 4.35 2.28 5.76
CA VAL A 33 5.12 3.53 5.93
C VAL A 33 4.21 4.69 6.33
N MET A 34 3.01 4.80 5.74
CA MET A 34 2.05 5.86 6.10
C MET A 34 1.53 5.70 7.53
N LYS A 35 1.32 4.46 7.99
CA LYS A 35 0.96 4.18 9.39
C LYS A 35 2.09 4.55 10.33
N TRP A 36 3.31 4.12 10.05
CA TRP A 36 4.49 4.48 10.84
C TRP A 36 4.66 6.01 10.96
N LYS A 37 4.47 6.75 9.87
CA LYS A 37 4.52 8.22 9.89
C LYS A 37 3.43 8.82 10.79
N LYS A 38 2.22 8.28 10.72
CA LYS A 38 1.09 8.73 11.56
C LYS A 38 1.39 8.47 13.05
N ASP A 39 1.84 7.27 13.39
CA ASP A 39 2.17 6.89 14.76
C ASP A 39 3.32 7.76 15.31
N LYS A 40 4.34 8.07 14.49
CA LYS A 40 5.42 9.00 14.84
C LYS A 40 4.89 10.41 15.14
N MET A 41 4.03 10.95 14.26
CA MET A 41 3.43 12.27 14.45
C MET A 41 2.58 12.33 15.72
N GLU A 42 1.81 11.27 16.02
CA GLU A 42 1.03 11.17 17.26
C GLU A 42 1.94 11.17 18.50
N MET A 43 3.03 10.41 18.50
CA MET A 43 4.01 10.40 19.60
C MET A 43 4.66 11.76 19.82
N GLU A 44 5.07 12.45 18.75
CA GLU A 44 5.61 13.82 18.84
C GLU A 44 4.58 14.81 19.40
N THR A 45 3.30 14.68 19.01
CA THR A 45 2.24 15.55 19.53
C THR A 45 1.95 15.31 21.01
N ILE A 46 2.04 14.07 21.48
CA ILE A 46 1.89 13.71 22.90
C ILE A 46 3.08 14.25 23.70
N ALA A 47 4.31 14.05 23.22
CA ALA A 47 5.52 14.54 23.86
C ALA A 47 5.57 16.08 23.94
N ALA A 48 5.05 16.78 22.93
CA ALA A 48 4.93 18.24 22.94
C ALA A 48 3.86 18.75 23.93
N LYS A 49 2.87 17.91 24.26
CA LYS A 49 1.74 18.29 25.13
C LYS A 49 1.97 17.95 26.60
N ASP A 50 2.77 16.95 26.91
CA ASP A 50 3.20 16.63 28.28
C ASP A 50 4.62 16.03 28.32
N PRO A 51 5.67 16.86 28.49
CA PRO A 51 7.06 16.39 28.49
C PRO A 51 7.41 15.50 29.70
N SER A 52 6.52 15.36 30.70
CA SER A 52 6.73 14.53 31.89
C SER A 52 6.21 13.09 31.77
N SER A 53 5.48 12.74 30.70
CA SER A 53 4.77 11.45 30.60
C SER A 53 5.60 10.29 30.01
N SER A 54 6.93 10.42 29.84
CA SER A 54 7.74 9.41 29.12
C SER A 54 8.00 8.09 29.87
N LEU A 55 7.37 7.85 31.02
CA LEU A 55 7.48 6.62 31.78
C LEU A 55 6.36 5.62 31.43
N GLY A 56 6.67 4.77 30.45
CA GLY A 56 6.39 3.35 30.50
C GLY A 56 4.99 2.88 30.09
N THR A 57 4.83 2.52 28.82
CA THR A 57 3.89 1.46 28.42
C THR A 57 4.66 0.18 28.15
N LYS A 58 4.82 -0.62 29.22
CA LYS A 58 5.20 -2.03 29.09
C LYS A 58 4.04 -2.72 28.36
N ALA A 59 4.24 -3.03 27.08
CA ALA A 59 3.31 -3.84 26.32
C ALA A 59 3.23 -5.24 26.97
N THR A 60 2.16 -5.47 27.72
CA THR A 60 1.76 -6.83 28.08
C THR A 60 1.30 -7.50 26.80
N ALA A 61 2.16 -8.33 26.22
CA ALA A 61 1.77 -9.25 25.17
C ALA A 61 0.80 -10.28 25.77
N GLU A 62 -0.49 -10.10 25.54
CA GLU A 62 -1.44 -11.20 25.67
C GLU A 62 -1.14 -12.25 24.59
N PRO A 63 -1.21 -13.55 24.93
CA PRO A 63 -1.02 -14.60 23.94
C PRO A 63 -2.12 -14.51 22.89
N VAL A 64 -1.73 -14.25 21.65
CA VAL A 64 -2.59 -14.33 20.47
C VAL A 64 -3.13 -15.75 20.41
N ALA A 65 -4.41 -15.92 20.78
CA ALA A 65 -5.15 -17.14 20.56
C ALA A 65 -4.97 -17.52 19.08
N ALA A 66 -4.56 -18.76 18.83
CA ALA A 66 -4.36 -19.31 17.50
C ALA A 66 -5.70 -19.32 16.74
N GLY A 67 -6.04 -18.18 16.15
CA GLY A 67 -7.22 -17.99 15.33
C GLY A 67 -7.08 -18.82 14.06
N LYS A 68 -8.15 -19.55 13.74
CA LYS A 68 -8.35 -20.26 12.47
C LYS A 68 -7.83 -19.40 11.31
N LYS A 69 -7.09 -20.01 10.37
CA LYS A 69 -6.56 -19.33 9.18
C LYS A 69 -7.73 -18.65 8.44
N LYS A 70 -7.91 -17.35 8.68
CA LYS A 70 -8.92 -16.54 8.00
C LYS A 70 -8.57 -16.52 6.52
N ARG A 71 -9.54 -16.78 5.66
CA ARG A 71 -9.32 -16.68 4.21
C ARG A 71 -9.12 -15.21 3.90
N LYS A 72 -8.09 -14.94 3.11
CA LYS A 72 -7.76 -13.59 2.63
C LYS A 72 -8.20 -13.53 1.18
N LYS A 73 -9.01 -12.52 0.86
CA LYS A 73 -9.54 -12.30 -0.48
C LYS A 73 -8.97 -11.00 -1.00
N VAL A 74 -8.52 -11.00 -2.25
CA VAL A 74 -8.08 -9.78 -2.93
C VAL A 74 -9.27 -9.22 -3.71
N VAL A 75 -9.68 -8.01 -3.37
CA VAL A 75 -10.68 -7.23 -4.09
C VAL A 75 -9.96 -6.31 -5.06
N LYS A 76 -10.35 -6.36 -6.33
CA LYS A 76 -9.82 -5.50 -7.40
C LYS A 76 -10.84 -4.40 -7.71
N ARG A 77 -10.39 -3.14 -7.75
CA ARG A 77 -11.22 -1.97 -8.06
C ARG A 77 -10.61 -1.23 -9.23
N ARG A 78 -11.34 -1.16 -10.34
CA ARG A 78 -10.92 -0.40 -11.51
C ARG A 78 -10.79 1.10 -11.20
N LEU A 79 -9.64 1.68 -11.53
CA LEU A 79 -9.41 3.10 -11.34
C LEU A 79 -10.06 3.92 -12.47
N PRO A 80 -10.66 5.08 -12.14
CA PRO A 80 -11.14 6.01 -13.17
C PRO A 80 -10.00 6.46 -14.07
N GLN A 81 -10.28 6.57 -15.36
CA GLN A 81 -9.27 6.98 -16.35
C GLN A 81 -8.64 8.34 -16.01
N ALA A 82 -9.43 9.31 -15.53
CA ALA A 82 -8.94 10.62 -15.10
C ALA A 82 -7.90 10.53 -13.97
N VAL A 83 -7.99 9.54 -13.08
CA VAL A 83 -7.00 9.30 -12.02
C VAL A 83 -5.69 8.82 -12.63
N MET A 84 -5.75 7.89 -13.59
CA MET A 84 -4.57 7.40 -14.29
C MET A 84 -3.90 8.50 -15.12
N GLU A 85 -4.68 9.27 -15.88
CA GLU A 85 -4.19 10.42 -16.64
C GLU A 85 -3.51 11.45 -15.73
N HIS A 86 -4.09 11.73 -14.56
CA HIS A 86 -3.47 12.61 -13.56
C HIS A 86 -2.14 12.03 -13.04
N MET A 87 -2.08 10.73 -12.70
CA MET A 87 -0.84 10.09 -12.24
C MET A 87 0.26 10.08 -13.32
N ILE A 88 -0.12 9.90 -14.59
CA ILE A 88 0.82 9.95 -15.72
C ILE A 88 1.32 11.37 -15.96
N ALA A 89 0.42 12.35 -15.97
CA ALA A 89 0.76 13.75 -16.25
C ALA A 89 1.55 14.39 -15.10
N ARG A 90 1.29 13.96 -13.86
CA ARG A 90 1.90 14.50 -12.64
C ARG A 90 2.27 13.35 -11.68
N PRO A 91 3.33 12.59 -11.99
CA PRO A 91 3.87 11.61 -11.05
C PRO A 91 4.22 12.30 -9.72
N TYR A 92 4.01 11.60 -8.62
CA TYR A 92 4.27 12.15 -7.30
C TYR A 92 5.76 12.48 -7.11
N LYS A 93 6.08 13.73 -6.78
CA LYS A 93 7.44 14.19 -6.51
C LYS A 93 7.39 15.19 -5.37
N ILE A 94 8.12 14.93 -4.28
CA ILE A 94 8.17 15.88 -3.15
C ILE A 94 9.42 16.78 -3.24
N PHE A 95 10.58 16.27 -3.65
CA PHE A 95 11.82 17.06 -3.79
C PHE A 95 12.71 16.51 -4.91
N ASP A 96 13.70 17.31 -5.31
CA ASP A 96 14.87 16.83 -6.05
C ASP A 96 15.81 16.08 -5.10
N ASP A 97 16.54 15.09 -5.62
CA ASP A 97 17.53 14.36 -4.84
C ASP A 97 18.68 15.28 -4.46
N ILE A 98 18.87 15.47 -3.15
CA ILE A 98 20.05 16.13 -2.58
C ILE A 98 21.19 15.11 -2.58
N PRO A 99 22.38 15.46 -3.12
CA PRO A 99 23.54 14.58 -3.08
C PRO A 99 24.01 14.34 -1.65
N ASP A 100 24.54 13.16 -1.38
CA ASP A 100 24.91 12.73 -0.02
C ASP A 100 25.95 13.66 0.63
N ASP A 101 26.87 14.23 -0.18
CA ASP A 101 27.89 15.17 0.29
C ASP A 101 27.27 16.48 0.82
N GLU A 102 26.28 17.03 0.10
CA GLU A 102 25.57 18.26 0.51
C GLU A 102 24.65 17.98 1.69
N LEU A 103 23.95 16.84 1.68
CA LEU A 103 23.10 16.42 2.77
C LEU A 103 23.89 16.19 4.07
N ALA A 104 25.16 15.77 3.97
CA ALA A 104 26.01 15.55 5.13
C ALA A 104 26.39 16.83 5.88
N GLU A 105 26.37 17.99 5.20
CA GLU A 105 26.64 19.31 5.78
C GLU A 105 25.46 19.85 6.60
N ASP A 106 24.27 19.27 6.41
CA ASP A 106 23.05 19.67 7.11
C ASP A 106 22.93 19.12 8.54
N THR A 107 22.00 19.72 9.30
CA THR A 107 21.69 19.28 10.66
C THR A 107 21.16 17.84 10.70
N GLU A 108 21.44 17.13 11.79
CA GLU A 108 20.90 15.77 12.02
C GLU A 108 19.38 15.70 11.84
N HIS A 109 18.65 16.66 12.43
CA HIS A 109 17.20 16.75 12.30
C HIS A 109 16.74 16.90 10.83
N PHE A 110 17.45 17.71 10.04
CA PHE A 110 17.13 17.87 8.62
C PHE A 110 17.36 16.58 7.84
N ARG A 111 18.50 15.90 8.07
CA ARG A 111 18.83 14.63 7.43
C ARG A 111 17.79 13.56 7.73
N GLU A 112 17.37 13.45 8.99
CA GLU A 112 16.28 12.55 9.40
C GLU A 112 15.00 12.85 8.62
N VAL A 113 14.50 14.09 8.67
CA VAL A 113 13.28 14.49 7.96
C VAL A 113 13.39 14.24 6.45
N TYR A 114 14.56 14.47 5.85
CA TYR A 114 14.82 14.20 4.45
C TYR A 114 14.68 12.71 4.13
N PHE A 115 15.36 11.82 4.85
CA PHE A 115 15.29 10.38 4.62
C PHE A 115 13.87 9.84 4.79
N GLU A 116 13.12 10.35 5.77
CA GLU A 116 11.73 9.95 5.98
C GLU A 116 10.84 10.34 4.80
N ARG A 117 10.97 11.59 4.33
CA ARG A 117 10.20 12.07 3.19
C ARG A 117 10.60 11.35 1.90
N LYS A 118 11.89 11.06 1.72
CA LYS A 118 12.39 10.28 0.58
C LYS A 118 11.79 8.87 0.58
N LEU A 119 11.83 8.18 1.71
CA LEU A 119 11.23 6.85 1.86
C LEU A 119 9.74 6.83 1.48
N ILE A 120 8.95 7.79 1.98
CA ILE A 120 7.53 7.90 1.65
C ILE A 120 7.33 8.15 0.15
N THR A 121 8.12 9.06 -0.42
CA THR A 121 8.06 9.42 -1.85
C THR A 121 8.35 8.20 -2.71
N ASP A 122 9.39 7.43 -2.39
CA ASP A 122 9.78 6.22 -3.12
C ASP A 122 8.67 5.17 -3.10
N LYS A 123 8.00 4.98 -1.96
CA LYS A 123 6.87 4.03 -1.86
C LYS A 123 5.66 4.49 -2.67
N ILE A 124 5.33 5.78 -2.66
CA ILE A 124 4.23 6.31 -3.49
C ILE A 124 4.55 6.15 -4.97
N LEU A 125 5.79 6.48 -5.38
CA LEU A 125 6.24 6.35 -6.76
C LEU A 125 6.23 4.90 -7.24
N ALA A 126 6.69 3.95 -6.42
CA ALA A 126 6.64 2.53 -6.76
C ALA A 126 5.19 2.07 -7.02
N TYR A 127 4.26 2.46 -6.16
CA TYR A 127 2.84 2.15 -6.33
C TYR A 127 2.24 2.79 -7.60
N GLN A 128 2.51 4.08 -7.85
CA GLN A 128 2.04 4.75 -9.06
C GLN A 128 2.63 4.13 -10.33
N ARG A 129 3.93 3.76 -10.32
CA ARG A 129 4.59 3.09 -11.46
C ARG A 129 3.94 1.75 -11.76
N ALA A 130 3.60 0.95 -10.75
CA ALA A 130 2.92 -0.32 -10.94
C ALA A 130 1.54 -0.14 -11.60
N LEU A 131 0.75 0.85 -11.15
CA LEU A 131 -0.55 1.18 -11.76
C LEU A 131 -0.40 1.67 -13.20
N ILE A 132 0.56 2.56 -13.47
CA ILE A 132 0.80 3.10 -14.82
C ILE A 132 1.26 2.00 -15.77
N ALA A 133 2.13 1.09 -15.31
CA ALA A 133 2.58 -0.05 -16.10
C ALA A 133 1.40 -0.94 -16.51
N GLN A 134 0.50 -1.23 -15.56
CA GLN A 134 -0.72 -1.99 -15.83
C GLN A 134 -1.64 -1.28 -16.83
N TYR A 135 -1.84 0.03 -16.65
CA TYR A 135 -2.64 0.85 -17.56
C TYR A 135 -2.09 0.89 -18.98
N ASN A 136 -0.77 1.07 -19.14
CA ASN A 136 -0.13 1.09 -20.45
C ASN A 136 -0.25 -0.27 -21.17
N ALA A 137 -0.27 -1.38 -20.42
CA ALA A 137 -0.40 -2.72 -20.99
C ALA A 137 -1.84 -3.09 -21.36
N MET A 138 -2.83 -2.72 -20.53
CA MET A 138 -4.21 -3.20 -20.65
C MET A 138 -5.23 -2.13 -21.06
N GLY A 139 -4.84 -0.86 -21.10
CA GLY A 139 -5.75 0.28 -21.26
C GLY A 139 -6.55 0.61 -19.99
N TYR A 140 -6.27 -0.04 -18.87
CA TYR A 140 -6.87 0.20 -17.56
C TYR A 140 -5.96 -0.29 -16.43
N ALA A 141 -6.18 0.26 -15.24
CA ALA A 141 -5.53 -0.20 -14.01
C ALA A 141 -6.58 -0.58 -12.96
N GLU A 142 -6.24 -1.58 -12.16
CA GLU A 142 -7.02 -2.04 -11.02
C GLU A 142 -6.20 -1.84 -9.74
N ASP A 143 -6.80 -1.11 -8.81
CA ASP A 143 -6.30 -1.00 -7.45
C ASP A 143 -6.71 -2.25 -6.67
N GLU A 144 -5.78 -2.85 -5.94
CA GLU A 144 -6.00 -4.09 -5.21
C GLU A 144 -6.04 -3.84 -3.69
N THR A 145 -6.96 -4.50 -2.99
CA THR A 145 -7.06 -4.49 -1.53
C THR A 145 -7.27 -5.90 -1.01
N GLU A 146 -6.50 -6.30 0.00
CA GLU A 146 -6.74 -7.56 0.71
C GLU A 146 -7.76 -7.32 1.81
N VAL A 147 -8.85 -8.08 1.79
CA VAL A 147 -9.98 -8.03 2.74
C VAL A 147 -10.09 -9.37 3.44
N THR A 148 -10.48 -9.37 4.72
CA THR A 148 -10.79 -10.60 5.47
C THR A 148 -12.29 -10.81 5.56
N ASP A 149 -12.75 -12.06 5.64
CA ASP A 149 -14.20 -12.40 5.64
C ASP A 149 -15.02 -11.72 6.75
N ASP A 150 -14.40 -11.17 7.81
CA ASP A 150 -15.07 -10.38 8.86
C ASP A 150 -15.46 -8.95 8.41
N ASP A 151 -14.83 -8.42 7.35
CA ASP A 151 -15.01 -7.03 6.90
C ASP A 151 -16.14 -6.90 5.85
N GLU A 152 -16.80 -8.00 5.45
CA GLU A 152 -17.87 -8.00 4.44
C GLU A 152 -19.26 -7.61 5.00
N GLU A 153 -19.46 -7.57 6.33
CA GLU A 153 -20.77 -7.24 6.94
C GLU A 153 -21.13 -5.74 7.00
N GLU A 154 -20.20 -4.81 6.72
CA GLU A 154 -20.46 -3.35 6.82
C GLU A 154 -20.74 -2.66 5.46
N MET A 155 -20.86 -3.40 4.35
CA MET A 155 -20.99 -2.81 3.00
C MET A 155 -22.27 -3.23 2.26
N VAL A 156 -23.36 -3.51 2.99
CA VAL A 156 -24.70 -3.70 2.43
C VAL A 156 -25.78 -3.05 3.31
N GLU A 157 -26.16 -1.82 2.96
CA GLU A 157 -27.53 -1.26 2.92
C GLU A 157 -27.42 0.24 2.60
N THR A 158 -27.50 0.61 1.32
CA THR A 158 -28.66 1.19 0.60
C THR A 158 -29.02 2.61 1.00
#